data_AF-A0A0W0FTK0-F1
#
_entry.id   AF-A0A0W0FTK0-F1
#
_cell.length_a   1.000
_cell.length_b   1.000
_cell.length_c   1.000
_cell.angle_alpha   90.00
_cell.angle_beta   90.00
_cell.angle_gamma   90.00
#
_symmetry.space_group_name_H-M   'P 1'
#
loop_
_entity.id
_entity.type
_entity.pdbx_description
1 polymer ?
#
loop_
_entity_poly.entity_id
_entity_poly.type
_entity_poly.pdbx_seq_one_letter_code
_entity_poly.pdbx_strand_id
1 'polypeptide(L)'
;MLARFSNLLLAFGLISINVLCLATPTDLTTESSDLAGLSIGDIINALGIGLVENIEVTITLDSLVTDLISTQFTAKNPLPLELSLESVSSKATFNGTTFSEFSHTFTKPVIIPILGEKESGKIDNVLLTQGATASLDIIPRLDLEQTNLVVRAGSILGFGGIRIPINGLKQKSVPTAYQLDMGLTNVS
;
A
#
# COMPACT_ATOMS: atom_id res chain seq x y z
N MET A 1 47.98 -11.55 -68.52
CA MET A 1 46.56 -11.17 -68.70
C MET A 1 46.10 -10.53 -67.40
N LEU A 2 46.55 -9.29 -67.16
CA LEU A 2 45.87 -8.00 -67.46
C LEU A 2 45.08 -7.50 -66.24
N ALA A 3 45.73 -6.59 -65.52
CA ALA A 3 45.17 -5.69 -64.53
C ALA A 3 44.07 -4.81 -65.13
N ARG A 4 43.20 -4.22 -64.29
CA ARG A 4 42.95 -2.77 -64.25
C ARG A 4 42.02 -2.30 -63.12
N PHE A 5 42.57 -1.35 -62.37
CA PHE A 5 41.89 -0.26 -61.67
C PHE A 5 40.85 0.44 -62.56
N SER A 6 39.74 0.94 -62.00
CA SER A 6 39.44 2.38 -62.11
C SER A 6 38.35 2.82 -61.13
N ASN A 7 38.60 4.02 -60.63
CA ASN A 7 37.93 4.80 -59.62
C ASN A 7 36.77 5.64 -60.24
N LEU A 8 35.83 6.02 -59.38
CA LEU A 8 35.28 7.38 -59.23
C LEU A 8 34.05 7.84 -60.06
N LEU A 9 33.07 8.31 -59.26
CA LEU A 9 32.13 9.43 -59.44
C LEU A 9 30.67 9.11 -59.87
N LEU A 10 29.75 9.16 -58.90
CA LEU A 10 28.74 10.24 -58.85
C LEU A 10 27.98 10.24 -57.52
N ALA A 11 28.02 11.39 -56.87
CA ALA A 11 27.34 11.70 -55.63
C ALA A 11 25.85 11.98 -55.87
N PHE A 12 24.99 11.32 -55.09
CA PHE A 12 23.71 11.84 -54.58
C PHE A 12 23.55 11.12 -53.23
N GLY A 13 23.57 11.78 -52.07
CA GLY A 13 22.76 12.94 -51.76
C GLY A 13 21.51 12.46 -51.03
N LEU A 14 21.64 12.37 -49.71
CA LEU A 14 20.61 12.67 -48.72
C LEU A 14 19.49 11.66 -48.39
N ILE A 15 19.43 11.40 -47.08
CA ILE A 15 18.26 11.20 -46.21
C ILE A 15 17.74 9.75 -46.07
N SER A 16 18.30 9.06 -45.08
CA SER A 16 17.67 7.96 -44.37
C SER A 16 16.58 8.50 -43.44
N ILE A 17 15.31 8.38 -43.85
CA ILE A 17 14.18 8.53 -42.92
C ILE A 17 14.09 7.23 -42.11
N ASN A 18 14.85 7.17 -41.02
CA ASN A 18 14.53 6.24 -39.93
C ASN A 18 13.37 6.87 -39.15
N VAL A 19 12.13 6.51 -39.50
CA VAL A 19 11.00 6.70 -38.57
C VAL A 19 11.20 5.70 -37.43
N LEU A 20 11.93 6.13 -36.40
CA LEU A 20 11.74 5.60 -35.06
C LEU A 20 10.32 6.01 -34.66
N CYS A 21 9.37 5.09 -34.78
CA CYS A 21 8.17 5.15 -33.95
C CYS A 21 8.66 5.07 -32.50
N LEU A 22 8.75 6.22 -31.85
CA LEU A 22 8.69 6.29 -30.39
C LEU A 22 7.32 5.74 -30.02
N ALA A 23 7.27 4.45 -29.68
CA ALA A 23 6.17 3.92 -28.90
C ALA A 23 6.20 4.71 -27.59
N THR A 24 5.33 5.71 -27.47
CA THR A 24 5.06 6.34 -26.18
C THR A 24 4.65 5.19 -25.25
N PRO A 25 5.23 5.07 -24.04
CA PRO A 25 4.74 4.11 -23.08
C PRO A 25 3.25 4.39 -22.94
N THR A 26 2.43 3.41 -23.31
CA THR A 26 1.01 3.45 -23.00
C THR A 26 0.99 3.39 -21.48
N ASP A 27 0.75 4.55 -20.88
CA ASP A 27 0.50 4.66 -19.45
C ASP A 27 -0.73 3.79 -19.22
N LEU A 28 -0.52 2.61 -18.63
CA LEU A 28 -1.60 1.74 -18.15
C LEU A 28 -2.15 2.41 -16.89
N THR A 29 -2.73 3.60 -17.06
CA THR A 29 -3.61 4.20 -16.08
C THR A 29 -4.75 3.21 -15.94
N THR A 30 -4.67 2.40 -14.89
CA THR A 30 -5.74 1.48 -14.52
C THR A 30 -6.91 2.38 -14.15
N GLU A 31 -7.81 2.60 -15.11
CA GLU A 31 -9.09 3.26 -14.89
C GLU A 31 -9.70 2.62 -13.64
N SER A 32 -9.99 3.43 -12.63
CA SER A 32 -10.76 2.99 -11.48
C SER A 32 -12.01 2.31 -12.02
N SER A 33 -12.26 1.05 -11.62
CA SER A 33 -13.51 0.34 -11.98
C SER A 33 -14.66 0.94 -11.20
N ASP A 34 -15.00 2.18 -11.52
CA ASP A 34 -16.10 2.91 -10.93
C ASP A 34 -17.39 2.28 -11.40
N LEU A 35 -18.11 1.63 -10.48
CA LEU A 35 -19.43 1.09 -10.79
C LEU A 35 -20.45 2.22 -10.59
N ALA A 36 -21.06 2.67 -11.69
CA ALA A 36 -22.01 3.78 -11.69
C ALA A 36 -21.45 5.10 -11.12
N GLY A 37 -20.14 5.35 -11.29
CA GLY A 37 -19.47 6.56 -10.79
C GLY A 37 -19.14 6.54 -9.29
N LEU A 38 -19.33 5.40 -8.62
CA LEU A 38 -18.84 5.14 -7.27
C LEU A 38 -17.55 4.35 -7.35
N SER A 39 -16.52 4.79 -6.63
CA SER A 39 -15.30 4.01 -6.50
C SER A 39 -15.56 2.75 -5.69
N ILE A 40 -14.70 1.74 -5.85
CA ILE A 40 -14.78 0.51 -5.06
C ILE A 40 -14.68 0.82 -3.56
N GLY A 41 -13.90 1.83 -3.18
CA GLY A 41 -13.82 2.31 -1.80
C GLY A 41 -15.16 2.86 -1.29
N ASP A 42 -15.87 3.64 -2.10
CA ASP A 42 -17.20 4.17 -1.75
C ASP A 42 -18.22 3.04 -1.55
N ILE A 43 -18.16 2.00 -2.38
CA ILE A 43 -19.03 0.83 -2.26
C ILE A 43 -18.74 0.07 -0.96
N ILE A 44 -17.46 -0.20 -0.68
CA ILE A 44 -17.04 -0.90 0.55
C ILE A 44 -17.45 -0.11 1.79
N ASN A 45 -17.24 1.22 1.79
CA ASN A 45 -17.65 2.11 2.85
C ASN A 45 -19.17 2.11 3.06
N ALA A 46 -19.94 2.19 1.96
CA ALA A 46 -21.41 2.16 2.00
C ALA A 46 -21.95 0.84 2.54
N LEU A 47 -21.26 -0.28 2.26
CA LEU A 47 -21.61 -1.61 2.77
C LEU A 47 -21.12 -1.85 4.21
N GLY A 48 -20.28 -0.95 4.77
CA GLY A 48 -19.72 -1.10 6.11
C GLY A 48 -18.76 -2.29 6.23
N ILE A 49 -18.18 -2.73 5.11
CA ILE A 49 -17.30 -3.89 5.07
C ILE A 49 -15.90 -3.43 5.46
N GLY A 50 -15.60 -3.47 6.75
CA GLY A 50 -14.26 -3.15 7.25
C GLY A 50 -13.22 -4.19 6.80
N LEU A 51 -12.08 -3.74 6.29
CA LEU A 51 -10.95 -4.63 5.93
C LEU A 51 -9.92 -4.74 7.05
N VAL A 52 -9.87 -3.78 7.97
CA VAL A 52 -9.02 -3.83 9.17
C VAL A 52 -9.87 -4.25 10.37
N GLU A 53 -9.52 -5.36 11.03
CA GLU A 53 -10.21 -5.86 12.22
C GLU A 53 -9.64 -5.23 13.51
N ASN A 54 -8.31 -5.23 13.65
CA ASN A 54 -7.61 -4.65 14.79
C ASN A 54 -6.23 -4.14 14.39
N ILE A 55 -5.69 -3.23 15.21
CA ILE A 55 -4.37 -2.62 15.07
C ILE A 55 -3.57 -2.89 16.35
N GLU A 56 -2.30 -3.23 16.20
CA GLU A 56 -1.35 -3.38 17.29
C GLU A 56 -0.18 -2.43 17.07
N VAL A 57 0.06 -1.57 18.04
CA VAL A 57 1.11 -0.56 18.03
C VAL A 57 2.16 -0.93 19.04
N THR A 58 3.41 -1.03 18.61
CA THR A 58 4.57 -1.22 19.48
C THR A 58 5.32 0.10 19.61
N ILE A 59 5.39 0.62 20.84
CA ILE A 59 6.15 1.81 21.21
C ILE A 59 7.40 1.36 21.96
N THR A 60 8.56 1.77 21.49
CA THR A 60 9.84 1.53 22.19
C THR A 60 10.26 2.77 22.98
N LEU A 61 11.29 2.64 23.82
CA LEU A 61 11.85 3.79 24.54
C LEU A 61 12.38 4.88 23.58
N ASP A 62 12.97 4.46 22.46
CA ASP A 62 13.45 5.38 21.42
C ASP A 62 12.29 6.11 20.74
N SER A 63 11.15 5.42 20.56
CA SER A 63 9.93 6.01 20.01
C SER A 63 9.39 7.18 20.84
N LEU A 64 9.70 7.26 22.15
CA LEU A 64 9.31 8.38 23.00
C LEU A 64 10.07 9.68 22.68
N VAL A 65 11.19 9.57 21.97
CA VAL A 65 12.02 10.71 21.56
C VAL A 65 11.90 10.96 20.06
N THR A 66 11.83 9.89 19.26
CA THR A 66 11.80 9.97 17.79
C THR A 66 10.40 10.04 17.20
N ASP A 67 9.36 9.73 17.99
CA ASP A 67 7.97 9.63 17.57
C ASP A 67 7.73 8.61 16.44
N LEU A 68 8.68 7.70 16.22
CA LEU A 68 8.58 6.61 15.26
C LEU A 68 8.26 5.30 15.96
N ILE A 69 7.19 4.66 15.55
CA ILE A 69 6.70 3.40 16.11
C ILE A 69 6.70 2.28 15.08
N SER A 70 6.46 1.07 15.56
CA SER A 70 6.09 -0.05 14.70
C SER A 70 4.60 -0.35 14.88
N THR A 71 3.91 -0.64 13.79
CA THR A 71 2.49 -1.03 13.81
C THR A 71 2.29 -2.29 12.99
N GLN A 72 1.28 -3.06 13.34
CA GLN A 72 0.77 -4.15 12.53
C GLN A 72 -0.76 -4.17 12.66
N PHE A 73 -1.44 -4.73 11.65
CA PHE A 73 -2.89 -4.83 11.69
C PHE A 73 -3.35 -6.19 11.17
N THR A 74 -4.50 -6.62 11.64
CA THR A 74 -5.18 -7.80 11.12
C THR A 74 -6.10 -7.38 10.00
N ALA A 75 -5.82 -7.87 8.80
CA ALA A 75 -6.68 -7.70 7.65
C ALA A 75 -7.72 -8.83 7.60
N LYS A 76 -8.98 -8.48 7.43
CA LYS A 76 -10.11 -9.41 7.33
C LYS A 76 -10.67 -9.40 5.91
N ASN A 77 -10.88 -10.59 5.37
CA ASN A 77 -11.44 -10.79 4.06
C ASN A 77 -12.85 -11.40 4.19
N PRO A 78 -13.91 -10.61 3.93
CA PRO A 78 -15.29 -11.09 4.00
C PRO A 78 -15.77 -11.71 2.69
N LEU A 79 -14.92 -11.83 1.67
CA LEU A 79 -15.29 -12.31 0.34
C LEU A 79 -15.00 -13.82 0.19
N PRO A 80 -15.78 -14.53 -0.65
CA PRO A 80 -15.55 -15.93 -1.00
C PRO A 80 -14.42 -16.12 -2.03
N LEU A 81 -13.40 -15.25 -2.00
CA LEU A 81 -12.22 -15.26 -2.88
C LEU A 81 -11.00 -14.77 -2.11
N GLU A 82 -9.80 -15.19 -2.51
CA GLU A 82 -8.55 -14.77 -1.86
C GLU A 82 -8.25 -13.30 -2.18
N LEU A 83 -7.72 -12.57 -1.20
CA LEU A 83 -7.20 -11.21 -1.38
C LEU A 83 -5.69 -11.22 -1.12
N SER A 84 -4.93 -10.56 -1.98
CA SER A 84 -3.50 -10.34 -1.75
C SER A 84 -3.19 -8.86 -1.67
N LEU A 85 -2.74 -8.39 -0.51
CA LEU A 85 -2.45 -6.99 -0.25
C LEU A 85 -1.03 -6.64 -0.70
N GLU A 86 -0.90 -5.70 -1.66
CA GLU A 86 0.38 -5.22 -2.19
C GLU A 86 0.91 -3.99 -1.44
N SER A 87 0.03 -3.06 -1.11
CA SER A 87 0.38 -1.83 -0.40
C SER A 87 -0.78 -1.28 0.40
N VAL A 88 -0.43 -0.50 1.41
CA VAL A 88 -1.35 0.18 2.31
C VAL A 88 -0.81 1.58 2.63
N SER A 89 -1.70 2.55 2.62
CA SER A 89 -1.48 3.85 3.25
C SER A 89 -2.68 4.15 4.12
N SER A 90 -2.45 4.72 5.29
CA SER A 90 -3.53 4.99 6.22
C SER A 90 -3.25 6.21 7.06
N LYS A 91 -4.33 6.94 7.34
CA LYS A 91 -4.37 8.06 8.27
C LYS A 91 -5.32 7.73 9.41
N ALA A 92 -4.74 7.59 10.60
CA ALA A 92 -5.48 7.30 11.82
C ALA A 92 -5.75 8.59 12.60
N THR A 93 -7.02 8.79 12.95
CA THR A 93 -7.52 9.96 13.67
C THR A 93 -8.25 9.55 14.94
N PHE A 94 -8.31 10.47 15.89
CA PHE A 94 -9.18 10.37 17.07
C PHE A 94 -9.75 11.76 17.35
N ASN A 95 -11.08 11.86 17.43
CA ASN A 95 -11.80 13.13 17.56
C ASN A 95 -11.41 14.18 16.49
N GLY A 96 -11.11 13.74 15.26
CA GLY A 96 -10.70 14.59 14.14
C GLY A 96 -9.23 15.03 14.15
N THR A 97 -8.47 14.71 15.20
CA THR A 97 -7.01 14.94 15.26
C THR A 97 -6.29 13.74 14.67
N THR A 98 -5.32 13.99 13.79
CA THR A 98 -4.48 12.92 13.23
C THR A 98 -3.40 12.54 14.21
N PHE A 99 -3.29 11.25 14.52
CA PHE A 99 -2.28 10.70 15.43
C PHE A 99 -1.21 9.90 14.73
N SER A 100 -1.54 9.29 13.59
CA SER A 100 -0.57 8.54 12.81
C SER A 100 -0.89 8.59 11.34
N GLU A 101 0.16 8.63 10.53
CA GLU A 101 0.08 8.54 9.09
C GLU A 101 1.25 7.70 8.58
N PHE A 102 0.97 6.75 7.68
CA PHE A 102 2.01 5.95 7.05
C PHE A 102 1.63 5.49 5.65
N SER A 103 2.65 5.07 4.91
CA SER A 103 2.54 4.39 3.63
C SER A 103 3.56 3.26 3.58
N HIS A 104 3.11 2.06 3.21
CA HIS A 104 3.94 0.87 3.16
C HIS A 104 3.60 0.02 1.93
N THR A 105 4.63 -0.44 1.24
CA THR A 105 4.52 -1.38 0.12
C THR A 105 5.22 -2.66 0.53
N PHE A 106 4.48 -3.77 0.51
CA PHE A 106 5.01 -5.06 0.94
C PHE A 106 5.92 -5.64 -0.15
N THR A 107 7.10 -6.15 0.24
CA THR A 107 8.00 -6.85 -0.71
C THR A 107 7.38 -8.14 -1.23
N LYS A 108 6.62 -8.84 -0.37
CA LYS A 108 5.78 -9.99 -0.73
C LYS A 108 4.34 -9.65 -0.35
N PRO A 109 3.36 -9.81 -1.24
CA PRO A 109 1.97 -9.52 -0.91
C PRO A 109 1.51 -10.31 0.31
N VAL A 110 0.70 -9.68 1.17
CA VAL A 110 0.08 -10.35 2.32
C VAL A 110 -1.14 -11.10 1.82
N ILE A 111 -1.11 -12.44 1.92
CA ILE A 111 -2.19 -13.32 1.46
C ILE A 111 -3.24 -13.44 2.55
N ILE A 112 -4.42 -12.89 2.29
CA ILE A 112 -5.58 -12.93 3.19
C ILE A 112 -6.53 -14.02 2.67
N PRO A 113 -6.73 -15.10 3.45
CA PRO A 113 -7.49 -16.26 2.99
C PRO A 113 -8.97 -15.92 2.75
N ILE A 114 -9.64 -16.80 2.01
CA ILE A 114 -11.09 -16.73 1.74
C ILE A 114 -11.86 -16.73 3.06
N LEU A 115 -12.75 -15.75 3.27
CA LEU A 115 -13.60 -15.64 4.47
C LEU A 115 -12.80 -15.68 5.80
N GLY A 116 -11.55 -15.24 5.78
CA GLY A 116 -10.65 -15.34 6.92
C GLY A 116 -9.85 -14.06 7.16
N GLU A 117 -8.83 -14.16 7.99
CA GLU A 117 -8.03 -13.03 8.44
C GLU A 117 -6.54 -13.33 8.39
N LYS A 118 -5.74 -12.27 8.29
CA LYS A 118 -4.28 -12.37 8.24
C LYS A 118 -3.65 -11.10 8.80
N GLU A 119 -2.63 -11.28 9.64
CA GLU A 119 -1.76 -10.19 10.06
C GLU A 119 -0.94 -9.64 8.89
N SER A 120 -0.85 -8.30 8.80
CA SER A 120 -0.03 -7.60 7.81
C SER A 120 1.47 -7.88 7.95
N GLY A 121 1.89 -8.35 9.13
CA GLY A 121 3.27 -8.25 9.57
C GLY A 121 3.61 -6.82 10.05
N LYS A 122 4.82 -6.69 10.59
CA LYS A 122 5.32 -5.45 11.19
C LYS A 122 5.61 -4.39 10.13
N ILE A 123 5.10 -3.19 10.35
CA ILE A 123 5.36 -1.98 9.57
C ILE A 123 6.11 -1.03 10.49
N ASP A 124 7.39 -0.83 10.21
CA ASP A 124 8.26 0.04 10.99
C ASP A 124 8.21 1.50 10.50
N ASN A 125 8.76 2.40 11.31
CA ASN A 125 8.94 3.82 10.99
C ASN A 125 7.61 4.55 10.72
N VAL A 126 6.56 4.17 11.44
CA VAL A 126 5.28 4.88 11.41
C VAL A 126 5.36 6.11 12.29
N LEU A 127 5.10 7.28 11.72
CA LEU A 127 5.19 8.55 12.43
C LEU A 127 3.94 8.77 13.28
N LEU A 128 4.17 9.17 14.54
CA LEU A 128 3.13 9.70 15.42
C LEU A 128 3.11 11.22 15.35
N THR A 129 2.12 11.77 14.66
CA THR A 129 2.03 13.21 14.38
C THR A 129 1.79 14.07 15.61
N GLN A 130 1.32 13.47 16.72
CA GLN A 130 1.14 14.15 18.02
C GLN A 130 2.19 13.72 19.05
N GLY A 131 3.13 12.89 18.62
CA GLY A 131 4.14 12.26 19.46
C GLY A 131 3.65 11.03 20.23
N ALA A 132 4.61 10.24 20.72
CA ALA A 132 4.33 8.97 21.37
C ALA A 132 3.59 9.13 22.71
N THR A 133 3.94 10.15 23.50
CA THR A 133 3.32 10.40 24.81
C THR A 133 1.84 10.76 24.69
N ALA A 134 1.47 11.61 23.73
CA ALA A 134 0.08 11.96 23.47
C ALA A 134 -0.71 10.76 22.91
N SER A 135 -0.04 9.84 22.23
CA SER A 135 -0.67 8.66 21.64
C SER A 135 -1.00 7.57 22.66
N LEU A 136 -0.28 7.50 23.78
CA LEU A 136 -0.55 6.58 24.88
C LEU A 136 -1.79 6.96 25.72
N ASP A 137 -2.16 8.25 25.73
CA ASP A 137 -3.34 8.74 26.47
C ASP A 137 -4.66 8.47 25.73
N ILE A 138 -4.58 8.00 24.48
CA ILE A 138 -5.77 7.70 23.67
C ILE A 138 -6.36 6.36 24.10
N ILE A 139 -7.68 6.35 24.32
CA ILE A 139 -8.48 5.13 24.48
C ILE A 139 -8.21 4.20 23.28
N PRO A 140 -8.12 2.86 23.45
CA PRO A 140 -7.66 1.88 22.44
C PRO A 140 -8.55 1.71 21.21
N ARG A 141 -9.03 2.80 20.60
CA ARG A 141 -9.91 2.87 19.44
C ARG A 141 -9.53 4.07 18.59
N LEU A 142 -9.19 3.84 17.34
CA LEU A 142 -8.89 4.88 16.36
C LEU A 142 -9.88 4.84 15.20
N ASP A 143 -10.12 6.00 14.61
CA ASP A 143 -10.84 6.13 13.35
C ASP A 143 -9.81 6.12 12.20
N LEU A 144 -10.08 5.32 11.17
CA LEU A 144 -9.35 5.34 9.92
C LEU A 144 -10.15 6.19 8.94
N GLU A 145 -9.74 7.44 8.72
CA GLU A 145 -10.49 8.39 7.88
C GLU A 145 -10.08 8.36 6.40
N GLN A 146 -8.89 7.86 6.13
CA GLN A 146 -8.36 7.75 4.77
C GLN A 146 -7.38 6.58 4.71
N THR A 147 -7.88 5.42 4.30
CA THR A 147 -7.06 4.24 4.02
C THR A 147 -7.10 3.94 2.52
N ASN A 148 -5.94 3.90 1.87
CA ASN A 148 -5.82 3.43 0.51
C ASN A 148 -5.05 2.11 0.50
N LEU A 149 -5.56 1.14 -0.25
CA LEU A 149 -5.02 -0.20 -0.37
C LEU A 149 -4.88 -0.54 -1.85
N VAL A 150 -3.86 -1.32 -2.18
CA VAL A 150 -3.82 -2.01 -3.47
C VAL A 150 -3.88 -3.50 -3.19
N VAL A 151 -4.96 -4.14 -3.65
CA VAL A 151 -5.18 -5.58 -3.45
C VAL A 151 -5.31 -6.30 -4.78
N ARG A 152 -5.02 -7.59 -4.81
CA ARG A 152 -5.40 -8.48 -5.89
C ARG A 152 -6.55 -9.37 -5.44
N ALA A 153 -7.67 -9.30 -6.14
CA ALA A 153 -8.81 -10.17 -5.88
C ALA A 153 -8.75 -11.43 -6.75
N GLY A 154 -9.01 -12.58 -6.14
CA GLY A 154 -9.01 -13.87 -6.82
C GLY A 154 -7.60 -14.36 -7.17
N SER A 155 -6.61 -13.96 -6.37
CA SER A 155 -5.28 -14.56 -6.44
C SER A 155 -5.31 -16.01 -5.96
N ILE A 156 -4.26 -16.77 -6.28
CA ILE A 156 -4.01 -18.08 -5.69
C ILE A 156 -2.61 -18.03 -5.08
N LEU A 157 -2.52 -18.11 -3.76
CA LEU A 157 -1.26 -17.99 -3.02
C LEU A 157 -0.48 -16.71 -3.37
N GLY A 158 -1.16 -15.59 -3.56
CA GLY A 158 -0.49 -14.33 -3.89
C GLY A 158 -0.23 -14.09 -5.38
N PHE A 159 -0.47 -15.08 -6.25
CA PHE A 159 -0.21 -14.98 -7.69
C PHE A 159 -1.49 -14.82 -8.50
N GLY A 160 -1.40 -14.05 -9.59
CA GLY A 160 -2.54 -13.78 -10.48
C GLY A 160 -3.54 -12.80 -9.87
N GLY A 161 -4.83 -12.97 -10.19
CA GLY A 161 -5.90 -12.09 -9.72
C GLY A 161 -5.96 -10.73 -10.40
N ILE A 162 -7.07 -10.03 -10.17
CA ILE A 162 -7.32 -8.68 -10.70
C ILE A 162 -6.78 -7.69 -9.68
N ARG A 163 -5.86 -6.81 -10.12
CA ARG A 163 -5.34 -5.73 -9.29
C ARG A 163 -6.41 -4.64 -9.14
N ILE A 164 -6.74 -4.31 -7.90
CA ILE A 164 -7.80 -3.39 -7.53
C ILE A 164 -7.21 -2.34 -6.59
N PRO A 165 -7.03 -1.09 -7.05
CA PRO A 165 -6.79 0.03 -6.14
C PRO A 165 -8.09 0.36 -5.41
N ILE A 166 -8.02 0.46 -4.08
CA ILE A 166 -9.13 0.87 -3.22
C ILE A 166 -8.68 2.13 -2.50
N ASN A 167 -9.35 3.25 -2.75
CA ASN A 167 -8.97 4.54 -2.19
C ASN A 167 -10.04 5.06 -1.22
N GLY A 168 -9.61 5.79 -0.20
CA GLY A 168 -10.51 6.51 0.70
C GLY A 168 -11.40 5.62 1.57
N LEU A 169 -10.93 4.42 1.93
CA LEU A 169 -11.65 3.59 2.90
C LEU A 169 -11.72 4.28 4.25
N LYS A 170 -12.89 4.15 4.88
CA LYS A 170 -13.21 4.73 6.17
C LYS A 170 -13.70 3.64 7.12
N GLN A 171 -13.06 3.54 8.28
CA GLN A 171 -13.49 2.64 9.34
C GLN A 171 -13.49 3.38 10.67
N LYS A 172 -14.61 3.34 11.38
CA LYS A 172 -14.71 3.98 12.68
C LYS A 172 -14.40 3.00 13.81
N SER A 173 -13.78 3.52 14.85
CA SER A 173 -13.61 2.83 16.12
C SER A 173 -12.93 1.46 15.97
N VAL A 174 -11.87 1.41 15.16
CA VAL A 174 -11.04 0.23 14.99
C VAL A 174 -10.30 -0.02 16.31
N PRO A 175 -10.41 -1.21 16.92
CA PRO A 175 -9.65 -1.56 18.12
C PRO A 175 -8.14 -1.43 17.89
N THR A 176 -7.48 -0.70 18.76
CA THR A 176 -6.03 -0.43 18.72
C THR A 176 -5.40 -0.79 20.07
N ALA A 177 -4.53 -1.79 20.10
CA ALA A 177 -3.77 -2.14 21.28
C ALA A 177 -2.38 -1.48 21.25
N TYR A 178 -1.98 -0.86 22.36
CA TYR A 178 -0.62 -0.30 22.52
C TYR A 178 0.20 -1.21 23.41
N GLN A 179 1.37 -1.62 22.92
CA GLN A 179 2.36 -2.36 23.66
C GLN A 179 3.58 -1.47 23.87
N LEU A 180 3.98 -1.29 25.13
CA LEU A 180 5.20 -0.59 25.48
C LEU A 180 6.32 -1.61 25.70
N ASP A 181 7.29 -1.62 24.79
CA ASP A 181 8.50 -2.42 24.95
C ASP A 181 9.61 -1.54 25.55
N MET A 182 9.85 -1.75 26.84
CA MET A 182 10.86 -0.99 27.60
C MET A 182 12.23 -1.64 27.57
N GLY A 183 12.44 -2.74 26.82
CA GLY A 183 13.75 -3.39 26.70
C GLY A 183 14.35 -3.87 28.03
N LEU A 184 13.52 -4.06 29.06
CA LEU A 184 13.98 -4.61 30.34
C LEU A 184 14.26 -6.10 30.15
N THR A 185 15.49 -6.42 29.77
CA THR A 185 16.06 -7.74 30.07
C THR A 185 15.91 -7.95 31.57
N ASN A 186 15.18 -8.99 31.95
CA ASN A 186 15.14 -9.44 33.35
C ASN A 186 16.57 -9.70 33.78
N VAL A 187 17.15 -8.78 34.54
CA VAL A 187 18.41 -9.02 35.26
C VAL A 187 18.01 -9.80 36.51
N SER A 188 17.93 -11.13 36.36
CA SER A 188 17.86 -12.10 37.46
C SER A 188 19.21 -12.24 38.14
#